data_AF-A0A3A5L477-F1
#
_entry.id   AF-A0A3A5L477-F1
#
_cell.length_a   1.000
_cell.length_b   1.000
_cell.length_c   1.000
_cell.angle_alpha   90.00
_cell.angle_beta   90.00
_cell.angle_gamma   90.00
#
_symmetry.space_group_name_H-M   'P 1'
#
loop_
_entity.id
_entity.type
_entity.pdbx_description
1 polymer ?
#
loop_
_entity_poly.entity_id
_entity_poly.type
_entity_poly.pdbx_seq_one_letter_code
_entity_poly.pdbx_strand_id
1 'polypeptide(L)'
;MKKQGCFILIGLALTQLLGCVSNLWTGASLVYDRHTVYKKLDDYNLAAVAHHELFDDKVFKQPGCYLDLAVFNNDLLLAGHVPTEGLRDLAANRLQKLGGYREFFNQVAVRKDKNNALHDSWITTMIRTQILADAEINPKEFKIITADGIVYLMGDVIPEQAERVIAISRQTRGVVRVVKLLNYYNLSEIPKPGKH
;
A
#
# COMPACT_ATOMS: atom_id res chain seq x y z
N MET A 1 -24.61 56.04 18.86
CA MET A 1 -24.85 55.31 17.60
C MET A 1 -23.70 54.35 17.18
N LYS A 2 -22.80 53.90 18.09
CA LYS A 2 -21.67 53.01 17.73
C LYS A 2 -21.90 51.50 17.95
N LYS A 3 -23.03 51.09 18.55
CA LYS A 3 -23.30 49.66 18.86
C LYS A 3 -24.00 48.90 17.72
N GLN A 4 -24.61 49.61 16.76
CA GLN A 4 -25.31 48.98 15.61
C GLN A 4 -24.33 48.54 14.49
N GLY A 5 -23.17 49.18 14.37
CA GLY A 5 -22.16 48.82 13.36
C GLY A 5 -21.46 47.48 13.64
N CYS A 6 -21.34 47.08 14.92
CA CYS A 6 -20.70 45.82 15.29
C CYS A 6 -21.56 44.60 14.91
N PHE A 7 -22.89 44.72 15.04
CA PHE A 7 -23.81 43.65 14.65
C PHE A 7 -23.85 43.42 13.13
N ILE A 8 -23.65 44.49 12.33
CA ILE A 8 -23.62 44.39 10.86
C ILE A 8 -22.31 43.74 10.38
N LEU A 9 -21.18 44.01 11.04
CA LEU A 9 -19.89 43.40 10.72
C LEU A 9 -19.83 41.90 11.07
N ILE A 10 -20.53 41.47 12.11
CA ILE A 10 -20.60 40.04 12.50
C ILE A 10 -21.54 39.26 11.57
N GLY A 11 -22.63 39.88 11.08
CA GLY A 11 -23.55 39.24 10.13
C GLY A 11 -22.94 38.96 8.74
N LEU A 12 -22.05 39.83 8.27
CA LEU A 12 -21.42 39.68 6.95
C LEU A 12 -20.39 38.53 6.92
N ALA A 13 -19.74 38.24 8.04
CA ALA A 13 -18.77 37.15 8.17
C ALA A 13 -19.41 35.74 8.13
N LEU A 14 -20.70 35.61 8.50
CA LEU A 14 -21.42 34.33 8.43
C LEU A 14 -21.80 33.90 7.01
N THR A 15 -21.89 34.84 6.06
CA THR A 15 -22.25 34.52 4.67
C THR A 15 -21.10 33.94 3.85
N GLN A 16 -19.86 34.01 4.36
CA GLN A 16 -18.68 33.43 3.72
C GLN A 16 -18.45 31.95 4.06
N LEU A 17 -19.30 31.35 4.90
CA LEU A 17 -19.26 29.93 5.27
C LEU A 17 -20.19 29.03 4.41
N LEU A 18 -20.91 29.59 3.43
CA LEU A 18 -21.69 28.82 2.44
C LEU A 18 -20.90 28.50 1.16
N GLY A 19 -19.57 28.66 1.17
CA GLY A 19 -18.69 28.39 0.02
C GLY A 19 -18.29 26.92 -0.21
N CYS A 20 -18.96 25.94 0.40
CA CYS A 20 -18.59 24.52 0.31
C CYS A 20 -19.44 23.68 -0.67
N VAL A 21 -20.24 24.29 -1.55
CA VAL A 21 -21.05 23.53 -2.52
C VAL A 21 -20.99 24.13 -3.92
N SER A 22 -19.78 24.38 -4.43
CA SER A 22 -19.56 24.79 -5.82
C SER A 22 -18.36 24.11 -6.46
N ASN A 23 -18.12 22.84 -6.13
CA ASN A 23 -17.21 21.96 -6.89
C ASN A 23 -17.96 20.92 -7.75
N LEU A 24 -19.23 21.18 -8.09
CA LEU A 24 -20.01 20.30 -8.98
C LEU A 24 -20.21 20.92 -10.38
N TRP A 25 -19.25 21.71 -10.87
CA TRP A 25 -19.27 22.20 -12.26
C TRP A 25 -17.85 22.35 -12.82
N THR A 26 -17.15 21.24 -12.99
CA THR A 26 -16.20 21.09 -14.10
C THR A 26 -16.15 19.61 -14.48
N GLY A 27 -17.03 19.22 -15.41
CA GLY A 27 -16.97 17.94 -16.11
C GLY A 27 -15.75 17.86 -17.03
N ALA A 28 -14.56 17.86 -16.44
CA ALA A 28 -13.31 17.62 -17.15
C ALA A 28 -13.02 16.11 -17.12
N SER A 29 -13.33 15.46 -18.25
CA SER A 29 -12.89 14.15 -18.73
C SER A 29 -12.28 13.19 -17.70
N LEU A 30 -13.13 12.40 -17.06
CA LEU A 30 -12.73 11.16 -16.39
C LEU A 30 -12.43 10.11 -17.46
N VAL A 31 -11.21 10.09 -18.00
CA VAL A 31 -10.72 8.96 -18.80
C VAL A 31 -10.36 7.84 -17.82
N TYR A 32 -11.36 7.08 -17.37
CA TYR A 32 -11.12 5.85 -16.63
C TYR A 32 -10.73 4.75 -17.62
N ASP A 33 -9.47 4.32 -17.58
CA ASP A 33 -9.08 3.08 -18.22
C ASP A 33 -9.72 1.88 -17.46
N ARG A 34 -10.61 1.17 -18.15
CA ARG A 34 -11.33 0.02 -17.60
C ARG A 34 -10.39 -1.10 -17.16
N HIS A 35 -9.27 -1.31 -17.86
CA HIS A 35 -8.34 -2.39 -17.50
C HIS A 35 -7.69 -2.14 -16.13
N THR A 36 -7.28 -0.90 -15.88
CA THR A 36 -6.75 -0.47 -14.58
C THR A 36 -7.79 -0.61 -13.46
N VAL A 37 -9.08 -0.35 -13.75
CA VAL A 37 -10.17 -0.55 -12.77
C VAL A 37 -10.36 -2.02 -12.44
N TYR A 38 -10.39 -2.91 -13.44
CA TYR A 38 -10.53 -4.35 -13.22
C TYR A 38 -9.36 -4.92 -12.41
N LYS A 39 -8.12 -4.54 -12.73
CA LYS A 39 -6.92 -4.98 -11.98
C LYS A 39 -7.02 -4.61 -10.49
N LYS A 40 -7.48 -3.39 -10.18
CA LYS A 40 -7.69 -2.97 -8.78
C LYS A 40 -8.82 -3.72 -8.12
N LEU A 41 -9.91 -3.99 -8.83
CA LEU A 41 -11.03 -4.75 -8.29
C LEU A 41 -10.63 -6.19 -7.95
N ASP A 42 -9.87 -6.84 -8.83
CA ASP A 42 -9.34 -8.19 -8.61
C ASP A 42 -8.40 -8.21 -7.40
N ASP A 43 -7.47 -7.25 -7.29
CA ASP A 43 -6.60 -7.08 -6.12
C ASP A 43 -7.41 -6.93 -4.81
N TYR A 44 -8.50 -6.14 -4.83
CA TYR A 44 -9.37 -5.96 -3.67
C TYR A 44 -10.12 -7.23 -3.28
N ASN A 45 -10.66 -7.95 -4.26
CA ASN A 45 -11.35 -9.22 -4.03
C ASN A 45 -10.40 -10.27 -3.46
N LEU A 46 -9.23 -10.43 -4.07
CA LEU A 46 -8.19 -11.34 -3.60
C LEU A 46 -7.73 -10.97 -2.18
N ALA A 47 -7.51 -9.68 -1.90
CA ALA A 47 -7.15 -9.22 -0.56
C ALA A 47 -8.24 -9.54 0.47
N ALA A 48 -9.51 -9.32 0.14
CA ALA A 48 -10.62 -9.60 1.04
C ALA A 48 -10.74 -11.10 1.35
N VAL A 49 -10.66 -11.95 0.33
CA VAL A 49 -10.70 -13.41 0.49
C VAL A 49 -9.50 -13.90 1.29
N ALA A 50 -8.30 -13.41 0.99
CA ALA A 50 -7.08 -13.79 1.71
C ALA A 50 -7.08 -13.33 3.17
N HIS A 51 -7.57 -12.12 3.46
CA HIS A 51 -7.77 -11.66 4.83
C HIS A 51 -8.77 -12.52 5.59
N HIS A 52 -9.89 -12.88 4.95
CA HIS A 52 -10.89 -13.77 5.54
C HIS A 52 -10.28 -15.14 5.84
N GLU A 53 -9.72 -15.82 4.83
CA GLU A 53 -9.13 -17.16 4.98
C GLU A 53 -8.05 -17.19 6.07
N LEU A 54 -7.22 -16.15 6.18
CA LEU A 54 -6.16 -16.11 7.17
C LEU A 54 -6.66 -15.78 8.60
N PHE A 55 -7.57 -14.82 8.74
CA PHE A 55 -7.94 -14.19 10.03
C PHE A 55 -9.39 -14.42 10.49
N ASP A 56 -10.14 -15.32 9.84
CA ASP A 56 -11.52 -15.66 10.25
C ASP A 56 -11.58 -16.17 11.70
N ASP A 57 -10.59 -16.97 12.12
CA ASP A 57 -10.47 -17.43 13.49
C ASP A 57 -9.46 -16.64 14.34
N LYS A 58 -9.29 -17.05 15.60
CA LYS A 58 -8.41 -16.38 16.57
C LYS A 58 -7.01 -16.98 16.63
N VAL A 59 -6.65 -17.94 15.76
CA VAL A 59 -5.39 -18.69 15.87
C VAL A 59 -4.18 -17.75 15.83
N PHE A 60 -4.20 -16.72 14.97
CA PHE A 60 -3.10 -15.76 14.85
C PHE A 60 -3.23 -14.51 15.75
N LYS A 61 -4.27 -14.44 16.60
CA LYS A 61 -4.44 -13.34 17.58
C LYS A 61 -3.72 -13.59 18.90
N GLN A 62 -3.06 -14.74 19.03
CA GLN A 62 -2.29 -15.10 20.22
C GLN A 62 -0.98 -14.31 20.32
N PRO A 63 -0.42 -14.13 21.53
CA PRO A 63 0.86 -13.45 21.72
C PRO A 63 1.99 -14.07 20.89
N GLY A 64 2.87 -13.23 20.36
CA GLY A 64 4.01 -13.65 19.53
C GLY A 64 3.66 -13.94 18.06
N CYS A 65 2.41 -13.73 17.65
CA CYS A 65 2.04 -13.68 16.23
C CYS A 65 1.98 -12.22 15.76
N TYR A 66 2.64 -11.94 14.65
CA TYR A 66 2.50 -10.70 13.90
C TYR A 66 2.54 -11.04 12.42
N LEU A 67 1.42 -10.86 11.74
CA LEU A 67 1.28 -11.15 10.32
C LEU A 67 0.72 -9.92 9.63
N ASP A 68 1.33 -9.55 8.52
CA ASP A 68 0.82 -8.53 7.60
C ASP A 68 0.63 -9.14 6.21
N LEU A 69 -0.46 -8.78 5.57
CA LEU A 69 -0.89 -9.34 4.29
C LEU A 69 -1.02 -8.21 3.28
N ALA A 70 -0.45 -8.41 2.10
CA ALA A 70 -0.59 -7.45 1.02
C ALA A 70 -0.89 -8.14 -0.30
N VAL A 71 -1.78 -7.53 -1.06
CA VAL A 71 -1.99 -7.83 -2.48
C VAL A 71 -1.61 -6.60 -3.28
N PHE A 72 -0.91 -6.83 -4.39
CA PHE A 72 -0.59 -5.81 -5.39
C PHE A 72 -0.32 -6.46 -6.74
N ASN A 73 -1.04 -6.05 -7.79
CA ASN A 73 -0.91 -6.61 -9.14
C ASN A 73 -1.05 -8.15 -9.16
N ASN A 74 -2.02 -8.66 -8.42
CA ASN A 74 -2.27 -10.07 -8.14
C ASN A 74 -1.12 -10.81 -7.44
N ASP A 75 -0.03 -10.17 -7.03
CA ASP A 75 0.95 -10.80 -6.15
C ASP A 75 0.47 -10.75 -4.70
N LEU A 76 0.50 -11.90 -4.04
CA LEU A 76 0.12 -12.07 -2.64
C LEU A 76 1.37 -12.17 -1.78
N LEU A 77 1.51 -11.29 -0.80
CA LEU A 77 2.57 -11.31 0.20
C LEU A 77 1.96 -11.61 1.57
N LEU A 78 2.55 -12.57 2.27
CA LEU A 78 2.38 -12.76 3.70
C LEU A 78 3.72 -12.54 4.39
N ALA A 79 3.81 -11.58 5.31
CA ALA A 79 5.03 -11.21 6.01
C ALA A 79 4.85 -11.16 7.53
N GLY A 80 5.97 -11.23 8.27
CA GLY A 80 6.00 -11.06 9.72
C GLY A 80 6.61 -12.26 10.43
N HIS A 81 6.05 -12.64 11.57
CA HIS A 81 6.52 -13.79 12.34
C HIS A 81 5.42 -14.50 13.15
N VAL A 82 5.72 -15.74 13.49
CA VAL A 82 4.92 -16.60 14.37
C VAL A 82 5.84 -17.38 15.32
N PRO A 83 5.33 -17.86 16.47
CA PRO A 83 6.18 -18.47 17.50
C PRO A 83 6.56 -19.93 17.21
N THR A 84 5.94 -20.58 16.22
CA THR A 84 6.17 -22.00 15.88
C THR A 84 6.10 -22.27 14.38
N GLU A 85 6.83 -23.29 13.93
CA GLU A 85 6.79 -23.79 12.54
C GLU A 85 5.37 -24.19 12.13
N GLY A 86 4.64 -24.89 12.99
CA GLY A 86 3.26 -25.31 12.70
C GLY A 86 2.30 -24.14 12.42
N LEU A 87 2.47 -22.99 13.07
CA LEU A 87 1.68 -21.79 12.76
C LEU A 87 2.08 -21.15 11.43
N ARG A 88 3.37 -21.19 11.09
CA ARG A 88 3.86 -20.69 9.80
C ARG A 88 3.28 -21.52 8.66
N ASP A 89 3.36 -22.85 8.81
CA ASP A 89 2.87 -23.79 7.81
C ASP A 89 1.35 -23.73 7.71
N LEU A 90 0.63 -23.55 8.82
CA LEU A 90 -0.82 -23.32 8.80
C LEU A 90 -1.18 -22.04 8.02
N ALA A 91 -0.50 -20.93 8.27
CA ALA A 91 -0.74 -19.66 7.57
C ALA A 91 -0.46 -19.80 6.07
N ALA A 92 0.64 -20.45 5.71
CA ALA A 92 0.99 -20.72 4.31
C ALA A 92 -0.07 -21.60 3.63
N ASN A 93 -0.49 -22.69 4.28
CA ASN A 93 -1.47 -23.64 3.74
C ASN A 93 -2.86 -23.02 3.56
N ARG A 94 -3.24 -22.04 4.39
CA ARG A 94 -4.49 -21.27 4.23
C ARG A 94 -4.47 -20.48 2.93
N LEU A 95 -3.40 -19.73 2.70
CA LEU A 95 -3.29 -18.86 1.53
C LEU A 95 -2.98 -19.60 0.23
N GLN A 96 -2.22 -20.70 0.26
CA GLN A 96 -1.89 -21.50 -0.93
C GLN A 96 -3.11 -22.14 -1.61
N LYS A 97 -4.21 -22.30 -0.89
CA LYS A 97 -5.46 -22.85 -1.46
C LYS A 97 -6.23 -21.83 -2.28
N LEU A 98 -5.89 -20.55 -2.14
CA LEU A 98 -6.54 -19.48 -2.88
C LEU A 98 -6.12 -19.53 -4.35
N GLY A 99 -7.06 -19.23 -5.24
CA GLY A 99 -6.76 -18.99 -6.65
C GLY A 99 -6.68 -17.50 -6.94
N GLY A 100 -6.26 -17.16 -8.15
CA GLY A 100 -6.33 -15.79 -8.67
C GLY A 100 -5.15 -14.88 -8.35
N TYR A 101 -4.23 -15.29 -7.48
CA TYR A 101 -2.93 -14.62 -7.36
C TYR A 101 -1.98 -15.07 -8.49
N ARG A 102 -1.07 -14.18 -8.89
CA ARG A 102 0.01 -14.43 -9.86
C ARG A 102 1.16 -15.18 -9.19
N GLU A 103 1.64 -14.65 -8.06
CA GLU A 103 2.68 -15.26 -7.24
C GLU A 103 2.34 -15.12 -5.74
N PHE A 104 2.71 -16.12 -4.94
CA PHE A 104 2.56 -16.09 -3.49
C PHE A 104 3.93 -16.07 -2.79
N PHE A 105 4.22 -14.96 -2.13
CA PHE A 105 5.43 -14.73 -1.36
C PHE A 105 5.16 -14.97 0.13
N ASN A 106 5.61 -16.11 0.65
CA ASN A 106 5.61 -16.37 2.09
C ASN A 106 6.94 -15.90 2.72
N GLN A 107 6.86 -14.85 3.53
CA GLN A 107 7.98 -14.20 4.22
C GLN A 107 7.80 -14.21 5.75
N VAL A 108 7.09 -15.22 6.27
CA VAL A 108 6.86 -15.39 7.70
C VAL A 108 8.03 -16.11 8.35
N ALA A 109 8.68 -15.46 9.31
CA ALA A 109 9.73 -16.05 10.13
C ALA A 109 9.16 -16.81 11.34
N VAL A 110 9.92 -17.78 11.86
CA VAL A 110 9.61 -18.43 13.13
C VAL A 110 10.51 -17.86 14.22
N ARG A 111 9.93 -17.06 15.11
CA ARG A 111 10.60 -16.41 16.25
C ARG A 111 9.60 -15.98 17.30
N LYS A 112 10.08 -15.80 18.54
CA LYS A 112 9.26 -15.44 19.70
C LYS A 112 9.53 -13.99 20.12
N ASP A 113 9.34 -13.08 19.19
CA ASP A 113 9.61 -11.66 19.40
C ASP A 113 8.34 -10.91 19.79
N LYS A 114 8.51 -9.70 20.31
CA LYS A 114 7.40 -8.78 20.47
C LYS A 114 7.15 -8.09 19.13
N ASN A 115 5.89 -8.04 18.74
CA ASN A 115 5.44 -7.21 17.63
C ASN A 115 5.84 -5.74 17.85
N ASN A 116 6.45 -5.12 16.84
CA ASN A 116 6.75 -3.68 16.82
C ASN A 116 6.08 -2.96 15.64
N ALA A 117 4.79 -3.22 15.42
CA ALA A 117 4.01 -2.64 14.33
C ALA A 117 4.06 -1.10 14.26
N LEU A 118 4.22 -0.41 15.40
CA LEU A 118 4.39 1.05 15.43
C LEU A 118 5.70 1.48 14.77
N HIS A 119 6.79 0.78 15.04
CA HIS A 119 8.08 1.03 14.39
C HIS A 119 8.02 0.75 12.89
N ASP A 120 7.42 -0.37 12.50
CA ASP A 120 7.28 -0.76 11.09
C ASP A 120 6.38 0.20 10.31
N SER A 121 5.29 0.69 10.93
CA SER A 121 4.43 1.73 10.36
C SER A 121 5.19 3.04 10.17
N TRP A 122 6.06 3.39 11.12
CA TRP A 122 6.91 4.58 11.02
C TRP A 122 7.95 4.46 9.90
N ILE A 123 8.62 3.30 9.77
CA ILE A 123 9.52 3.01 8.66
C ILE A 123 8.78 3.15 7.32
N THR A 124 7.63 2.48 7.19
CA THR A 124 6.82 2.51 5.97
C THR A 124 6.43 3.93 5.60
N THR A 125 6.05 4.74 6.59
CA THR A 125 5.69 6.15 6.38
C THR A 125 6.89 6.96 5.90
N MET A 126 8.08 6.81 6.51
CA MET A 126 9.29 7.51 6.08
C MET A 126 9.68 7.15 4.64
N ILE A 127 9.60 5.87 4.27
CA ILE A 127 9.89 5.41 2.91
C ILE A 127 8.88 6.02 1.93
N ARG A 128 7.58 5.92 2.23
CA ARG A 128 6.52 6.47 1.37
C ARG A 128 6.64 7.97 1.17
N THR A 129 6.97 8.73 2.22
CA THR A 129 7.17 10.18 2.11
C THR A 129 8.36 10.52 1.21
N GLN A 130 9.47 9.78 1.32
CA GLN A 130 10.64 9.98 0.45
C GLN A 130 10.32 9.63 -1.01
N ILE A 131 9.60 8.53 -1.25
CA ILE A 131 9.13 8.15 -2.59
C ILE A 131 8.22 9.23 -3.18
N LEU A 132 7.30 9.79 -2.38
CA LEU A 132 6.41 10.87 -2.82
C LEU A 132 7.14 12.18 -3.11
N ALA A 133 8.29 12.42 -2.48
CA ALA A 133 9.10 13.61 -2.68
C ALA A 133 10.03 13.50 -3.91
N ASP A 134 10.25 12.30 -4.45
CA ASP A 134 11.08 12.07 -5.62
C ASP A 134 10.22 12.08 -6.90
N ALA A 135 10.43 13.08 -7.75
CA ALA A 135 9.67 13.27 -8.99
C ALA A 135 9.93 12.19 -10.05
N GLU A 136 11.04 11.44 -9.91
CA GLU A 136 11.46 10.41 -10.86
C GLU A 136 10.89 9.02 -10.52
N ILE A 137 10.08 8.92 -9.45
CA ILE A 137 9.39 7.71 -9.04
C ILE A 137 7.88 7.92 -9.20
N ASN A 138 7.19 7.00 -9.86
CA ASN A 138 5.73 6.95 -9.80
C ASN A 138 5.33 6.14 -8.54
N PRO A 139 4.80 6.79 -7.48
CA PRO A 139 4.49 6.11 -6.21
C PRO A 139 3.40 5.05 -6.35
N LYS A 140 2.60 5.09 -7.43
CA LYS A 140 1.51 4.14 -7.67
C LYS A 140 2.00 2.79 -8.18
N GLU A 141 3.22 2.71 -8.71
CA GLU A 141 3.81 1.47 -9.22
C GLU A 141 4.41 0.60 -8.11
N PHE A 142 4.49 1.13 -6.88
CA PHE A 142 5.11 0.45 -5.75
C PHE A 142 4.12 0.26 -4.61
N LYS A 143 4.08 -0.96 -4.07
CA LYS A 143 3.51 -1.24 -2.75
C LYS A 143 4.63 -1.61 -1.78
N ILE A 144 4.72 -0.83 -0.71
CA ILE A 144 5.71 -0.99 0.35
C ILE A 144 5.00 -1.53 1.58
N ILE A 145 5.53 -2.61 2.13
CA ILE A 145 5.12 -3.20 3.41
C ILE A 145 6.36 -3.34 4.28
N THR A 146 6.24 -3.07 5.58
CA THR A 146 7.33 -3.32 6.52
C THR A 146 6.80 -4.24 7.61
N ALA A 147 7.53 -5.32 7.88
CA ALA A 147 7.25 -6.19 9.02
C ALA A 147 8.58 -6.60 9.67
N ASP A 148 8.68 -6.38 10.98
CA ASP A 148 9.85 -6.68 11.80
C ASP A 148 11.13 -6.01 11.27
N GLY A 149 11.03 -4.74 10.88
CA GLY A 149 12.12 -3.97 10.28
C GLY A 149 12.54 -4.42 8.88
N ILE A 150 11.88 -5.43 8.29
CA ILE A 150 12.13 -5.89 6.93
C ILE A 150 11.16 -5.20 5.99
N VAL A 151 11.68 -4.52 4.98
CA VAL A 151 10.89 -3.83 3.96
C VAL A 151 10.71 -4.74 2.76
N TYR A 152 9.46 -4.94 2.35
CA TYR A 152 9.07 -5.68 1.16
C TYR A 152 8.60 -4.67 0.10
N LEU A 153 9.28 -4.67 -1.04
CA LEU A 153 8.98 -3.80 -2.17
C LEU A 153 8.29 -4.62 -3.25
N MET A 154 7.01 -4.36 -3.49
CA MET A 154 6.21 -5.02 -4.51
C MET A 154 5.92 -4.08 -5.68
N GLY A 155 5.87 -4.62 -6.90
CA GLY A 155 5.41 -3.87 -8.06
C GLY A 155 5.93 -4.37 -9.40
N ASP A 156 5.24 -3.96 -10.45
CA ASP A 156 5.70 -4.10 -11.83
C ASP A 156 6.32 -2.74 -12.18
N VAL A 157 7.63 -2.66 -12.39
CA VAL A 157 8.37 -1.40 -12.38
C VAL A 157 9.49 -1.36 -13.42
N ILE A 158 9.89 -0.16 -13.83
CA ILE A 158 11.10 0.03 -14.62
C ILE A 158 12.35 -0.05 -13.74
N PRO A 159 13.48 -0.60 -14.23
CA PRO A 159 14.71 -0.77 -13.44
C PRO A 159 15.21 0.51 -12.77
N GLU A 160 15.10 1.66 -13.44
CA GLU A 160 15.60 2.93 -12.94
C GLU A 160 14.83 3.41 -11.70
N GLN A 161 13.50 3.23 -11.71
CA GLN A 161 12.66 3.57 -10.55
C GLN A 161 12.90 2.59 -9.40
N ALA A 162 13.04 1.31 -9.72
CA ALA A 162 13.30 0.28 -8.71
C ALA A 162 14.59 0.59 -7.93
N GLU A 163 15.68 0.91 -8.63
CA GLU A 163 16.96 1.20 -7.97
C GLU A 163 16.86 2.42 -7.04
N ARG A 164 16.12 3.47 -7.42
CA ARG A 164 15.85 4.61 -6.53
C ARG A 164 15.06 4.20 -5.29
N VAL A 165 13.96 3.46 -5.45
CA VAL A 165 13.13 2.99 -4.32
C VAL A 165 13.91 2.05 -3.39
N ILE A 166 14.74 1.17 -3.95
CA ILE A 166 15.62 0.28 -3.19
C ILE A 166 16.63 1.09 -2.39
N ALA A 167 17.23 2.13 -2.98
CA ALA A 167 18.18 3.00 -2.29
C ALA A 167 17.51 3.75 -1.13
N ILE A 168 16.35 4.39 -1.37
CA ILE A 168 15.55 5.07 -0.33
C ILE A 168 15.24 4.11 0.82
N SER A 169 14.79 2.89 0.50
CA SER A 169 14.44 1.88 1.50
C SER A 169 15.65 1.46 2.33
N ARG A 170 16.80 1.22 1.69
CA ARG A 170 18.05 0.84 2.39
C ARG A 170 18.62 1.93 3.27
N GLN A 171 18.46 3.19 2.89
CA GLN A 171 18.98 4.34 3.62
C GLN A 171 18.04 4.79 4.76
N THR A 172 16.80 4.30 4.78
CA THR A 172 15.83 4.67 5.80
C THR A 172 16.19 4.05 7.15
N ARG A 173 16.25 4.90 8.19
CA ARG A 173 16.60 4.49 9.56
C ARG A 173 15.61 3.44 10.10
N GLY A 174 16.17 2.37 10.68
CA GLY A 174 15.40 1.27 11.28
C GLY A 174 15.17 0.10 10.34
N VAL A 175 15.48 0.24 9.05
CA VAL A 175 15.42 -0.87 8.09
C VAL A 175 16.55 -1.85 8.36
N VAL A 176 16.19 -3.10 8.59
CA VAL A 176 17.12 -4.22 8.83
C VAL A 176 17.51 -4.88 7.50
N ARG A 177 16.52 -5.05 6.61
CA ARG A 177 16.69 -5.73 5.33
C ARG A 177 15.64 -5.24 4.34
N VAL A 178 15.99 -5.24 3.06
CA VAL A 178 15.05 -4.98 1.96
C VAL A 178 14.91 -6.25 1.12
N VAL A 179 13.68 -6.68 0.91
CA VAL A 179 13.30 -7.81 0.05
C VAL A 179 12.62 -7.24 -1.19
N LYS A 180 13.17 -7.57 -2.36
CA LYS A 180 12.67 -7.11 -3.66
C LYS A 180 11.68 -8.16 -4.19
N LEU A 181 10.41 -7.79 -4.29
CA LEU A 181 9.32 -8.56 -4.90
C LEU A 181 8.85 -7.80 -6.15
N LEU A 182 9.83 -7.42 -6.98
CA LEU A 182 9.64 -6.53 -8.11
C LEU A 182 9.73 -7.31 -9.43
N ASN A 183 8.79 -7.06 -10.32
CA ASN A 183 8.86 -7.47 -11.71
C ASN A 183 9.36 -6.30 -12.55
N TYR A 184 10.38 -6.57 -13.37
CA TYR A 184 11.00 -5.55 -14.20
C TYR A 184 10.45 -5.59 -15.62
N TYR A 185 10.07 -4.44 -16.16
CA TYR A 185 9.73 -4.31 -17.58
C TYR A 185 10.52 -3.17 -18.23
N ASN A 186 10.75 -3.31 -19.54
CA ASN A 186 11.44 -2.29 -20.35
C ASN A 186 10.40 -1.54 -21.20
N LEU A 187 10.54 -0.22 -21.28
CA LEU A 187 9.62 0.65 -22.05
C LEU A 187 9.72 0.48 -23.58
N SER A 188 10.49 -0.50 -24.07
CA SER A 188 10.58 -0.84 -25.50
C SER A 188 9.32 -1.48 -26.09
N GLU A 189 8.32 -1.82 -25.27
CA GLU A 189 7.10 -2.55 -25.68
C GLU A 189 5.81 -1.72 -25.72
N ILE A 190 5.86 -0.40 -25.54
CA ILE A 190 4.65 0.43 -25.74
C ILE A 190 4.41 0.55 -27.26
N PRO A 191 3.31 0.02 -27.82
CA PRO A 191 2.98 0.28 -29.21
C PRO A 191 2.78 1.78 -29.34
N LYS A 192 3.52 2.43 -30.25
CA LYS A 192 3.35 3.85 -30.55
C LYS A 192 1.85 4.10 -30.77
N PRO A 193 1.23 5.12 -30.13
CA PRO A 193 -0.16 5.43 -30.39
C PRO A 193 -0.33 5.63 -31.89
N GLY A 194 -1.22 4.83 -32.48
CA GLY A 194 -1.51 4.86 -33.90
C GLY A 194 -1.80 6.31 -34.31
N LYS A 195 -1.03 6.82 -35.26
CA LYS A 195 -1.36 8.07 -35.93
C LYS A 195 -2.69 7.83 -36.64
N HIS A 196 -3.76 8.42 -36.12
CA HIS A 196 -4.97 8.68 -36.89
C HIS A 196 -4.70 9.84 -37.85
#